data_AF-A0A352RUB7-F1
#
_entry.id   AF-A0A352RUB7-F1
#
_cell.length_a   1.000
_cell.length_b   1.000
_cell.length_c   1.000
_cell.angle_alpha   90.00
_cell.angle_beta   90.00
_cell.angle_gamma   90.00
#
_symmetry.space_group_name_H-M   'P 1'
#
loop_
_entity.id
_entity.type
_entity.pdbx_description
1 polymer ?
#
loop_
_entity_poly.entity_id
_entity_poly.type
_entity_poly.pdbx_seq_one_letter_code
_entity_poly.pdbx_strand_id
1 'polypeptide(L)'
;AEELRIEVELVRGASHTFDKEAFLAGKQSPVYFGSAINNFGVQSLLDALCELSPPPLARQTESRTVEPEEAKFTGFVFKIQA
;
A
#
# COMPACT_ATOMS: atom_id res chain seq x y z
N ALA A 1 27.83 13.70 -4.10
CA ALA A 1 26.46 13.68 -4.64
C ALA A 1 26.40 13.32 -6.13
N GLU A 2 27.53 13.04 -6.80
CA GLU A 2 27.53 12.71 -8.23
C GLU A 2 26.92 11.33 -8.53
N GLU A 3 27.32 10.32 -7.75
CA GLU A 3 26.77 8.96 -7.80
C GLU A 3 25.24 8.95 -7.66
N LEU A 4 24.70 9.61 -6.64
CA LEU A 4 23.26 9.73 -6.42
C LEU A 4 22.53 10.36 -7.62
N ARG A 5 23.12 11.36 -8.29
CA ARG A 5 22.50 11.98 -9.47
C ARG A 5 22.42 11.01 -10.63
N ILE A 6 23.48 10.24 -10.86
CA ILE A 6 23.54 9.23 -11.92
C ILE A 6 22.50 8.12 -11.64
N GLU A 7 22.42 7.63 -10.40
CA GLU A 7 21.45 6.62 -10.01
C GLU A 7 20.00 7.11 -10.18
N VAL A 8 19.71 8.35 -9.78
CA VAL A 8 18.37 8.94 -9.96
C VAL A 8 18.02 9.07 -11.45
N GLU A 9 18.95 9.50 -12.30
CA GLU A 9 18.71 9.59 -13.75
C GLU A 9 18.49 8.20 -14.37
N LEU A 10 19.22 7.18 -13.93
CA LEU A 10 18.99 5.79 -14.37
C LEU A 10 17.61 5.29 -13.96
N VAL A 11 17.18 5.54 -12.72
CA VAL A 11 15.84 5.18 -12.23
C VAL A 11 14.77 5.91 -13.05
N ARG A 12 14.95 7.19 -13.35
CA ARG A 12 13.99 7.94 -14.20
C ARG A 12 13.89 7.39 -15.62
N GLY A 13 14.99 6.91 -16.19
CA GLY A 13 15.02 6.35 -17.54
C GLY A 13 14.52 4.91 -17.66
N ALA A 14 14.61 4.11 -16.60
CA ALA A 14 14.33 2.67 -16.64
C ALA A 14 13.19 2.20 -15.71
N SER A 15 12.67 3.09 -14.86
CA SER A 15 11.58 2.77 -13.92
C SER A 15 10.26 3.44 -14.30
N HIS A 16 9.25 3.23 -13.47
CA HIS A 16 7.92 3.79 -13.64
C HIS A 16 7.69 4.92 -12.65
N THR A 17 7.04 6.00 -13.10
CA THR A 17 6.44 6.97 -12.18
C THR A 17 5.34 6.30 -11.37
N PHE A 18 5.14 6.73 -10.13
CA PHE A 18 4.05 6.23 -9.31
C PHE A 18 2.68 6.55 -9.92
N ASP A 19 1.80 5.56 -9.92
CA ASP A 19 0.42 5.60 -10.39
C ASP A 19 -0.47 4.96 -9.32
N LYS A 20 -1.37 5.78 -8.74
CA LYS A 20 -2.25 5.35 -7.65
C LYS A 20 -3.26 4.28 -8.09
N GLU A 21 -3.75 4.33 -9.32
CA GLU A 21 -4.69 3.34 -9.83
C GLU A 21 -3.99 2.00 -10.07
N ALA A 22 -2.78 2.02 -10.63
CA ALA A 22 -1.97 0.82 -10.80
C ALA A 22 -1.60 0.18 -9.45
N PHE A 23 -1.31 1.00 -8.43
CA PHE A 23 -1.09 0.54 -7.06
C PHE A 23 -2.33 -0.15 -6.46
N LEU A 24 -3.49 0.50 -6.51
CA LEU A 24 -4.74 -0.06 -5.98
C LEU A 24 -5.19 -1.31 -6.74
N ALA A 25 -4.83 -1.42 -8.02
CA ALA A 25 -5.05 -2.61 -8.84
C ALA A 25 -4.02 -3.73 -8.60
N GLY A 26 -3.05 -3.53 -7.70
CA GLY A 26 -1.98 -4.51 -7.42
C GLY A 26 -0.98 -4.71 -8.56
N LYS A 27 -0.89 -3.75 -9.50
CA LYS A 27 -0.02 -3.79 -10.68
C LYS A 27 1.29 -3.01 -10.50
N GLN A 28 1.36 -2.16 -9.48
CA GLN A 28 2.54 -1.39 -9.12
C GLN A 28 2.76 -1.43 -7.61
N SER A 29 4.02 -1.44 -7.18
CA SER A 29 4.40 -1.36 -5.77
C SER A 29 5.37 -0.18 -5.57
N PRO A 30 5.04 0.83 -4.76
CA PRO A 30 5.97 1.90 -4.43
C PRO A 30 7.11 1.38 -3.54
N VAL A 31 8.34 1.79 -3.84
CA VAL A 31 9.55 1.33 -3.14
C VAL A 31 10.09 2.42 -2.23
N TYR A 32 10.37 2.06 -0.98
CA TYR A 32 10.98 2.93 0.03
C TYR A 32 12.30 2.33 0.51
N PHE A 33 13.29 3.19 0.74
CA PHE A 33 14.61 2.78 1.26
C PHE A 33 14.75 3.25 2.71
N GLY A 34 15.26 2.37 3.58
CA GLY A 34 15.39 2.66 5.00
C GLY A 34 16.09 1.55 5.77
N SER A 35 16.23 1.75 7.08
CA SER A 35 16.77 0.78 8.02
C SER A 35 15.87 0.72 9.24
N ALA A 36 15.06 -0.33 9.33
CA ALA A 36 14.08 -0.48 10.42
C ALA A 36 14.75 -0.56 11.80
N ILE A 37 15.88 -1.27 11.92
CA ILE A 37 16.62 -1.39 13.19
C ILE A 37 17.14 -0.05 13.70
N ASN A 38 17.47 0.87 12.79
CA ASN A 38 17.94 2.21 13.10
C ASN A 38 16.82 3.26 13.09
N ASN A 39 15.55 2.82 12.94
CA ASN A 39 14.38 3.68 12.81
C ASN A 39 14.51 4.77 11.72
N PHE A 40 15.16 4.44 10.60
CA PHE A 40 15.37 5.36 9.48
C PHE A 40 14.48 4.96 8.29
N GLY A 41 13.78 5.93 7.68
CA GLY A 41 12.88 5.72 6.54
C GLY A 41 11.50 5.12 6.88
N VAL A 42 11.28 4.69 8.13
CA VAL A 42 10.00 4.11 8.58
C VAL A 42 8.85 5.13 8.52
N GLN A 43 9.10 6.38 8.90
CA GLN A 43 8.08 7.43 8.85
C GLN A 43 7.54 7.62 7.43
N SER A 44 8.41 7.73 6.43
CA SER A 44 8.00 7.90 5.03
C SER A 44 7.17 6.73 4.51
N LEU A 45 7.47 5.50 4.96
CA LEU A 45 6.66 4.33 4.63
C LEU A 45 5.27 4.40 5.31
N LEU A 46 5.21 4.81 6.57
CA LEU A 46 3.95 4.93 7.31
C LEU A 46 3.05 6.04 6.77
N ASP A 47 3.63 7.19 6.42
CA ASP A 47 2.89 8.30 5.79
C ASP A 47 2.26 7.83 4.47
N ALA A 48 3.04 7.16 3.64
CA ALA A 48 2.54 6.57 2.40
C ALA A 48 1.46 5.51 2.64
N LEU A 49 1.61 4.67 3.67
CA LEU A 49 0.60 3.69 4.02
C LEU A 49 -0.73 4.37 4.36
N CYS A 50 -0.71 5.43 5.16
CA CYS A 50 -1.89 6.21 5.53
C CYS A 50 -2.54 6.92 4.32
N GLU A 51 -1.74 7.46 3.41
CA GLU A 51 -2.23 8.24 2.26
C GLU A 51 -2.72 7.38 1.08
N LEU A 52 -2.05 6.25 0.84
CA LEU A 52 -2.26 5.45 -0.36
C LEU A 52 -3.16 4.25 -0.13
N SER A 53 -3.19 3.68 1.09
CA SER A 53 -3.95 2.45 1.34
C SER A 53 -5.45 2.68 1.20
N PRO A 54 -6.18 1.70 0.65
CA PRO A 54 -7.63 1.81 0.57
C PRO A 54 -8.27 1.72 1.96
N PRO A 55 -9.42 2.38 2.16
CA PRO A 55 -10.26 2.15 3.33
C PRO A 55 -10.84 0.71 3.33
N PRO A 56 -11.61 0.30 4.35
CA PRO A 56 -12.36 -0.96 4.30
C PRO A 56 -13.10 -1.10 2.96
N LEU A 57 -12.95 -2.27 2.33
CA LEU A 57 -13.54 -2.56 1.04
C LEU A 57 -14.79 -3.43 1.21
N ALA A 58 -15.69 -3.33 0.24
CA ALA A 58 -16.85 -4.20 0.12
C ALA A 58 -16.43 -5.68 0.07
N ARG A 59 -17.22 -6.55 0.69
CA ARG A 59 -16.94 -8.00 0.76
C ARG A 59 -18.01 -8.78 0.04
N GLN A 60 -17.59 -9.65 -0.89
CA GLN A 60 -18.51 -10.59 -1.54
C GLN A 60 -18.91 -11.72 -0.60
N THR A 61 -20.18 -12.09 -0.63
CA THR A 61 -20.74 -13.27 0.04
C THR A 61 -21.51 -14.11 -0.99
N GLU A 62 -22.04 -15.27 -0.60
CA GLU A 62 -22.81 -16.13 -1.51
C GLU A 62 -24.07 -15.46 -2.07
N SER A 63 -24.71 -14.57 -1.30
CA SER A 63 -26.01 -13.99 -1.66
C SER A 63 -25.93 -12.56 -2.16
N ARG A 64 -24.98 -11.76 -1.64
CA ARG A 64 -24.83 -10.34 -1.95
C ARG A 64 -23.44 -9.81 -1.63
N THR A 65 -23.13 -8.63 -2.13
CA THR A 65 -22.03 -7.81 -1.63
C THR A 65 -22.44 -7.13 -0.32
N VAL A 66 -21.51 -7.04 0.63
CA VAL A 66 -21.66 -6.31 1.89
C VAL A 66 -20.81 -5.06 1.82
N GLU A 67 -21.45 -3.90 1.92
CA GLU A 67 -20.79 -2.58 1.91
C GLU A 67 -20.34 -2.19 3.33
N PRO A 68 -19.18 -1.56 3.50
CA PRO A 68 -18.66 -1.18 4.82
C PRO A 68 -19.49 -0.09 5.52
N GLU A 69 -20.29 0.68 4.78
CA GLU A 69 -21.16 1.74 5.31
C GLU A 69 -22.50 1.23 5.88
N GLU A 70 -22.79 -0.09 5.76
CA GLU A 70 -24.02 -0.67 6.29
C GLU A 70 -24.14 -0.47 7.81
N ALA A 71 -25.27 0.07 8.27
CA ALA A 71 -25.50 0.31 9.70
C ALA A 71 -25.58 -0.99 10.55
N LYS A 72 -25.92 -2.13 9.92
CA LYS A 72 -25.98 -3.42 10.60
C LYS A 72 -24.59 -4.04 10.67
N PHE A 73 -24.17 -4.40 11.89
CA PHE A 73 -22.89 -5.08 12.10
C PHE A 73 -22.81 -6.42 11.36
N THR A 74 -21.68 -6.66 10.70
CA THR A 74 -21.31 -7.93 10.06
C THR A 74 -19.81 -8.21 10.27
N GLY A 75 -19.41 -9.48 10.17
CA GLY A 75 -18.00 -9.88 10.31
C GLY A 75 -17.79 -11.36 10.00
N PHE A 76 -16.55 -11.77 9.79
CA PHE A 76 -16.17 -13.17 9.58
C PHE A 76 -14.87 -13.49 10.32
N VAL A 77 -14.75 -14.72 10.80
CA VAL A 77 -13.53 -15.20 11.48
C VAL A 77 -12.54 -15.65 10.41
N PHE A 78 -11.35 -15.03 10.38
CA PHE A 78 -10.27 -15.41 9.45
C PHE A 78 -9.12 -16.19 10.11
N LYS A 79 -9.05 -16.18 11.44
CA LYS A 79 -8.01 -16.87 12.24
C LYS A 79 -8.57 -17.22 13.62
N ILE A 80 -8.19 -18.40 14.12
CA ILE A 80 -8.37 -18.81 15.53
C ILE A 80 -6.97 -19.07 16.09
N GLN A 81 -6.68 -18.56 17.28
CA GLN A 81 -5.41 -18.75 17.96
C GLN A 81 -5.68 -19.34 19.35
N ALA A 82 -4.99 -20.43 19.67
CA ALA A 82 -5.00 -21.07 20.99
C ALA A 82 -3.99 -20.41 21.93
#